data_AF-A0A366ES18-F1
#
_entry.id   AF-A0A366ES18-F1
#
_cell.length_a   1.000
_cell.length_b   1.000
_cell.length_c   1.000
_cell.angle_alpha   90.00
_cell.angle_beta   90.00
_cell.angle_gamma   90.00
#
_symmetry.space_group_name_H-M   'P 1'
#
loop_
_entity.id
_entity.type
_entity.pdbx_description
1 polymer ?
#
loop_
_entity_poly.entity_id
_entity_poly.type
_entity_poly.pdbx_seq_one_letter_code
_entity_poly.pdbx_strand_id
1 'polypeptide(L)'
;MIENTVRPLMEKLKAKISDNRGITLVELLLTLSISAILLPVTYGAMITGYKVYEKVSIDAQLREDADYVSAMVMKNLYSYPFDTIEECVPSSSTCVKFINSSELSVAPYSGKSFYQVVEEEIVNDEQILQLVQVGEKKQWSFDGSILTTPSDFSGSIITSTCTSKPCNEAIIQLSYKVSHPNFDKTLNLESSFGF
;
A
#
# COMPACT_ATOMS: atom_id res chain seq x y z
N MET A 1 -32.60 24.18 -3.61
CA MET A 1 -33.41 24.09 -4.84
C MET A 1 -34.35 22.87 -4.88
N ILE A 2 -34.23 21.90 -3.97
CA ILE A 2 -35.07 20.67 -3.93
C ILE A 2 -36.38 20.87 -3.11
N GLU A 3 -36.40 21.83 -2.19
CA GLU A 3 -37.52 22.10 -1.27
C GLU A 3 -38.83 22.53 -1.95
N ASN A 4 -38.74 23.32 -3.03
CA ASN A 4 -39.90 23.86 -3.72
C ASN A 4 -40.66 22.84 -4.57
N THR A 5 -40.04 21.70 -4.88
CA THR A 5 -40.65 20.63 -5.71
C THR A 5 -41.43 19.64 -4.85
N VAL A 6 -41.05 19.47 -3.58
CA VAL A 6 -41.67 18.50 -2.66
C VAL A 6 -42.96 19.03 -2.05
N ARG A 7 -43.03 20.35 -1.76
CA ARG A 7 -44.22 21.01 -1.21
C ARG A 7 -45.52 20.77 -2.01
N PRO A 8 -45.56 20.98 -3.35
CA PRO A 8 -46.78 20.76 -4.11
C PRO A 8 -47.18 19.28 -4.20
N LEU A 9 -46.21 18.36 -4.09
CA LEU A 9 -46.45 16.92 -4.11
C LEU A 9 -47.04 16.45 -2.77
N MET A 10 -46.54 16.97 -1.64
CA MET A 10 -47.10 16.76 -0.31
C MET A 10 -48.52 17.32 -0.20
N GLU A 11 -48.81 18.50 -0.76
CA GLU A 11 -50.17 19.05 -0.75
C GLU A 11 -51.14 18.23 -1.61
N LYS A 12 -50.70 17.74 -2.77
CA LYS A 12 -51.52 16.83 -3.60
C LYS A 12 -51.81 15.50 -2.91
N LEU A 13 -50.84 14.94 -2.19
CA LEU A 13 -51.02 13.72 -1.40
C LEU A 13 -51.98 13.96 -0.22
N LYS A 14 -51.84 15.09 0.49
CA LYS A 14 -52.72 15.48 1.60
C LYS A 14 -54.16 15.70 1.14
N ALA A 15 -54.35 16.36 -0.01
CA ALA A 15 -55.67 16.58 -0.60
C ALA A 15 -56.34 15.26 -1.05
N LYS A 16 -55.56 14.30 -1.57
CA LYS A 16 -56.08 13.01 -2.04
C LYS A 16 -56.41 12.04 -0.90
N ILE A 17 -55.72 12.15 0.25
CA ILE A 17 -56.03 11.41 1.47
C ILE A 17 -57.25 12.01 2.20
N SER A 18 -57.47 13.32 2.07
CA SER A 18 -58.60 14.05 2.67
C SER A 18 -59.89 14.03 1.83
N ASP A 19 -59.85 13.45 0.63
CA ASP A 19 -61.02 13.29 -0.23
C ASP A 19 -61.84 12.07 0.24
N ASN A 20 -63.17 12.17 0.26
CA ASN A 20 -64.10 11.15 0.78
C ASN A 20 -64.10 9.83 -0.01
N ARG A 21 -63.18 9.65 -0.97
CA ARG A 21 -63.01 8.44 -1.79
C ARG A 21 -62.00 7.44 -1.20
N GLY A 22 -61.22 7.82 -0.19
CA GLY A 22 -60.30 6.93 0.53
C GLY A 22 -59.24 6.25 -0.36
N ILE A 23 -58.35 5.48 0.26
CA ILE A 23 -57.48 4.52 -0.46
C ILE A 23 -58.26 3.22 -0.60
N THR A 24 -58.35 2.68 -1.82
CA THR A 24 -59.00 1.39 -1.99
C THR A 24 -58.13 0.28 -1.40
N LEU A 25 -58.75 -0.69 -0.71
CA LEU A 25 -58.04 -1.81 -0.09
C LEU A 25 -57.16 -2.57 -1.11
N VAL A 26 -57.64 -2.65 -2.35
CA VAL A 26 -56.96 -3.32 -3.47
C VAL A 26 -55.68 -2.59 -3.87
N GLU A 27 -55.70 -1.26 -3.92
CA GLU A 27 -54.52 -0.45 -4.28
C GLU A 27 -53.42 -0.56 -3.21
N LEU A 28 -53.80 -0.61 -1.93
CA LEU A 28 -52.86 -0.82 -0.83
C LEU A 28 -52.29 -2.25 -0.83
N LEU A 29 -53.13 -3.26 -1.08
CA LEU A 29 -52.68 -4.65 -1.17
C LEU A 29 -51.68 -4.82 -2.34
N LEU A 30 -52.00 -4.26 -3.51
CA LEU A 30 -51.17 -4.37 -4.70
C LEU A 30 -49.81 -3.69 -4.51
N THR A 31 -49.77 -2.51 -3.90
CA THR A 31 -48.51 -1.81 -3.59
C THR A 31 -47.66 -2.57 -2.58
N LEU A 32 -48.27 -3.15 -1.53
CA LEU A 32 -47.57 -4.02 -0.58
C LEU A 32 -47.03 -5.29 -1.24
N SER A 33 -47.81 -5.95 -2.10
CA SER A 33 -47.39 -7.15 -2.82
C SER A 33 -46.19 -6.88 -3.72
N ILE A 34 -46.21 -5.78 -4.48
CA ILE A 34 -45.06 -5.38 -5.33
C ILE A 34 -43.84 -5.03 -4.46
N SER A 35 -44.04 -4.26 -3.39
CA SER A 35 -42.94 -3.87 -2.48
C SER A 35 -42.31 -5.07 -1.79
N ALA A 36 -43.10 -6.08 -1.40
CA ALA A 36 -42.62 -7.31 -0.77
C ALA A 36 -41.67 -8.12 -1.68
N ILE A 37 -41.81 -7.98 -3.00
CA ILE A 37 -40.91 -8.61 -3.98
C ILE A 37 -39.68 -7.72 -4.22
N LEU A 38 -39.87 -6.40 -4.30
CA LEU A 38 -38.84 -5.47 -4.74
C LEU A 38 -37.82 -5.12 -3.65
N LEU A 39 -38.27 -5.02 -2.38
CA LEU A 39 -37.41 -4.68 -1.25
C LEU A 39 -36.33 -5.74 -0.98
N PRO A 40 -36.62 -7.06 -0.94
CA PRO A 40 -35.58 -8.07 -0.73
C PRO A 40 -34.53 -8.08 -1.83
N VAL A 41 -34.93 -7.88 -3.10
CA VAL A 41 -34.02 -7.87 -4.25
C VAL A 41 -33.05 -6.69 -4.15
N THR A 42 -33.58 -5.48 -3.92
CA THR A 42 -32.77 -4.27 -3.79
C THR A 42 -31.86 -4.31 -2.57
N TYR A 43 -32.37 -4.77 -1.42
CA TYR A 43 -31.60 -4.92 -0.19
C TYR A 43 -30.48 -5.96 -0.32
N GLY A 44 -30.76 -7.10 -0.97
CA GLY A 44 -29.77 -8.14 -1.25
C GLY A 44 -28.64 -7.64 -2.15
N ALA A 45 -28.98 -6.92 -3.22
CA ALA A 45 -27.99 -6.27 -4.09
C ALA A 45 -27.16 -5.24 -3.32
N MET A 46 -27.79 -4.42 -2.47
CA MET A 46 -27.11 -3.40 -1.68
C MET A 46 -26.12 -3.98 -0.68
N ILE A 47 -26.51 -5.03 0.08
CA ILE A 47 -25.59 -5.72 1.00
C ILE A 47 -24.41 -6.32 0.26
N THR A 48 -24.68 -6.96 -0.88
CA THR A 48 -23.62 -7.60 -1.68
C THR A 48 -22.64 -6.54 -2.19
N GLY A 49 -23.16 -5.44 -2.73
CA GLY A 49 -22.35 -4.30 -3.16
C GLY A 49 -21.50 -3.72 -2.03
N TYR A 50 -22.08 -3.53 -0.85
CA TYR A 50 -21.36 -3.02 0.32
C TYR A 50 -20.20 -3.94 0.73
N LYS A 51 -20.45 -5.26 0.84
CA LYS A 51 -19.40 -6.23 1.21
C LYS A 51 -18.26 -6.29 0.19
N VAL A 52 -18.59 -6.21 -1.10
CA VAL A 52 -17.58 -6.18 -2.17
C VAL A 52 -16.77 -4.90 -2.09
N TYR A 53 -17.44 -3.75 -1.91
CA TYR A 53 -16.78 -2.47 -1.75
C TYR A 53 -15.81 -2.46 -0.55
N GLU A 54 -16.26 -2.91 0.62
CA GLU A 54 -15.44 -3.02 1.82
C GLU A 54 -14.21 -3.89 1.58
N LYS A 55 -14.39 -5.08 0.98
CA LYS A 55 -13.27 -5.98 0.67
C LYS A 55 -12.25 -5.34 -0.28
N VAL A 56 -12.71 -4.69 -1.34
CA VAL A 56 -11.83 -4.02 -2.33
C VAL A 56 -11.11 -2.84 -1.69
N SER A 57 -11.80 -2.06 -0.85
CA SER A 57 -11.23 -0.92 -0.15
C SER A 57 -10.14 -1.32 0.85
N ILE A 58 -10.32 -2.44 1.56
CA ILE A 58 -9.29 -2.99 2.46
C ILE A 58 -8.06 -3.45 1.66
N ASP A 59 -8.27 -4.15 0.53
CA ASP A 59 -7.17 -4.61 -0.33
C ASP A 59 -6.39 -3.45 -0.94
N ALA A 60 -7.08 -2.38 -1.34
CA ALA A 60 -6.45 -1.17 -1.84
C ALA A 60 -5.55 -0.54 -0.77
N GLN A 61 -6.04 -0.36 0.46
CA GLN A 61 -5.24 0.22 1.56
C GLN A 61 -3.99 -0.62 1.89
N LEU A 62 -4.13 -1.95 2.01
CA LEU A 62 -2.98 -2.83 2.27
C LEU A 62 -1.95 -2.78 1.13
N ARG A 63 -2.42 -2.66 -0.12
CA ARG A 63 -1.55 -2.54 -1.29
C ARG A 63 -0.85 -1.18 -1.35
N GLU A 64 -1.55 -0.09 -1.06
CA GLU A 64 -0.98 1.26 -0.99
C GLU A 64 0.16 1.34 0.03
N ASP A 65 -0.01 0.71 1.20
CA ASP A 65 1.03 0.64 2.23
C ASP A 65 2.28 -0.13 1.75
N ALA A 66 2.07 -1.25 1.05
CA ALA A 66 3.18 -2.05 0.50
C ALA A 66 3.88 -1.35 -0.66
N ASP A 67 3.12 -0.69 -1.54
CA ASP A 67 3.64 0.07 -2.66
C ASP A 67 4.43 1.30 -2.16
N TYR A 68 3.96 1.96 -1.09
CA TYR A 68 4.70 3.03 -0.43
C TYR A 68 6.05 2.54 0.12
N VAL A 69 6.08 1.42 0.84
CA VAL A 69 7.33 0.82 1.32
C VAL A 69 8.26 0.48 0.16
N SER A 70 7.73 -0.16 -0.89
CA SER A 70 8.52 -0.53 -2.07
C SER A 70 9.10 0.69 -2.78
N ALA A 71 8.31 1.76 -2.94
CA ALA A 71 8.76 3.00 -3.55
C ALA A 71 9.85 3.69 -2.71
N MET A 72 9.73 3.68 -1.38
CA MET A 72 10.74 4.24 -0.49
C MET A 72 12.03 3.42 -0.49
N VAL A 73 11.92 2.08 -0.48
CA VAL A 73 13.08 1.19 -0.63
C VAL A 73 13.76 1.49 -1.96
N MET A 74 13.03 1.49 -3.08
CA MET A 74 13.56 1.80 -4.40
C MET A 74 14.24 3.17 -4.46
N LYS A 75 13.59 4.20 -3.91
CA LYS A 75 14.14 5.54 -3.83
C LYS A 75 15.49 5.54 -3.13
N ASN A 76 15.59 4.86 -1.99
CA ASN A 76 16.82 4.80 -1.22
C ASN A 76 17.91 3.99 -1.95
N LEU A 77 17.55 2.86 -2.55
CA LEU A 77 18.46 2.05 -3.37
C LEU A 77 19.07 2.87 -4.51
N TYR A 78 18.28 3.64 -5.25
CA TYR A 78 18.80 4.46 -6.35
C TYR A 78 19.44 5.78 -5.91
N SER A 79 19.24 6.21 -4.66
CA SER A 79 19.88 7.42 -4.14
C SER A 79 21.25 7.13 -3.51
N TYR A 80 21.50 5.86 -3.18
CA TYR A 80 22.75 5.41 -2.57
C TYR A 80 23.61 4.69 -3.61
N PRO A 81 24.81 5.18 -3.92
CA PRO A 81 25.73 4.46 -4.80
C PRO A 81 26.33 3.31 -4.00
N PHE A 82 25.82 2.08 -4.17
CA PHE A 82 26.40 0.90 -3.55
C PHE A 82 27.04 0.00 -4.61
N ASP A 83 28.13 -0.67 -4.24
CA ASP A 83 28.86 -1.59 -5.11
C ASP A 83 28.45 -3.03 -4.87
N THR A 84 28.16 -3.37 -3.61
CA THR A 84 27.93 -4.75 -3.20
C THR A 84 26.81 -4.86 -2.17
N ILE A 85 26.24 -6.07 -2.10
CA ILE A 85 25.23 -6.43 -1.10
C ILE A 85 25.72 -7.60 -0.26
N GLU A 86 25.45 -7.51 1.04
CA GLU A 86 25.72 -8.56 2.01
C GLU A 86 24.49 -8.85 2.88
N GLU A 87 24.36 -10.09 3.33
CA GLU A 87 23.38 -10.44 4.36
C GLU A 87 23.85 -9.92 5.73
N CYS A 88 22.93 -9.42 6.54
CA CYS A 88 23.27 -8.96 7.89
C CYS A 88 23.72 -10.12 8.78
N VAL A 89 24.63 -9.85 9.71
CA VAL A 89 25.10 -10.80 10.72
C VAL A 89 24.47 -10.46 12.08
N PRO A 90 23.77 -11.39 12.77
CA PRO A 90 23.49 -12.77 12.38
C PRO A 90 22.53 -12.89 11.19
N SER A 91 22.75 -13.91 10.35
CA SER A 91 21.96 -14.17 9.13
C SER A 91 20.47 -14.21 9.45
N SER A 92 19.76 -13.16 9.07
CA SER A 92 18.32 -13.03 9.27
C SER A 92 17.66 -12.75 7.93
N SER A 93 16.55 -13.42 7.65
CA SER A 93 15.76 -13.23 6.41
C SER A 93 14.99 -11.91 6.39
N THR A 94 15.37 -10.95 7.24
CA THR A 94 14.69 -9.67 7.45
C THR A 94 15.66 -8.50 7.37
N CYS A 95 16.90 -8.72 6.95
CA CYS A 95 17.94 -7.70 6.92
C CYS A 95 18.93 -7.92 5.77
N VAL A 96 19.17 -6.85 5.00
CA VAL A 96 20.18 -6.79 3.94
C VAL A 96 20.97 -5.50 4.08
N LYS A 97 22.28 -5.60 3.84
CA LYS A 97 23.22 -4.49 3.92
C LYS A 97 23.76 -4.15 2.53
N PHE A 98 23.84 -2.86 2.23
CA PHE A 98 24.39 -2.27 1.03
C PHE A 98 25.71 -1.62 1.37
N ILE A 99 26.78 -1.98 0.66
CA ILE A 99 28.14 -1.52 0.94
C ILE A 99 28.63 -0.73 -0.27
N ASN A 100 29.12 0.47 0.03
CA ASN A 100 29.80 1.32 -0.94
C ASN A 100 31.31 1.29 -0.65
N SER A 101 32.08 0.90 -1.66
CA SER A 101 33.52 0.69 -1.55
C SER A 101 34.35 1.74 -2.29
N SER A 102 33.72 2.53 -3.16
CA SER A 102 34.40 3.52 -4.00
C SER A 102 33.59 4.81 -4.15
N GLU A 103 34.26 5.96 -4.15
CA GLU A 103 33.67 7.24 -4.52
C GLU A 103 34.39 7.83 -5.73
N LEU A 104 33.62 8.35 -6.68
CA LEU A 104 34.15 9.03 -7.85
C LEU A 104 34.35 10.52 -7.54
N SER A 105 35.61 10.94 -7.44
CA SER A 105 36.01 12.34 -7.25
C SER A 105 36.50 12.95 -8.55
N VAL A 106 36.41 14.28 -8.67
CA VAL A 106 36.87 15.02 -9.85
C VAL A 106 38.12 15.81 -9.49
N ALA A 107 39.27 15.41 -10.06
CA ALA A 107 40.56 16.05 -9.83
C ALA A 107 41.06 16.80 -11.07
N PRO A 108 41.82 17.90 -10.92
CA PRO A 108 42.44 18.57 -12.06
C PRO A 108 43.47 17.65 -12.74
N TYR A 109 43.36 17.50 -14.05
CA TYR A 109 44.29 16.69 -14.84
C TYR A 109 45.62 17.44 -15.02
N SER A 110 46.61 17.08 -14.22
CA SER A 110 48.03 17.48 -14.40
C SER A 110 48.23 18.98 -14.67
N GLY A 111 47.61 19.83 -13.85
CA GLY A 111 47.76 21.28 -13.89
C GLY A 111 47.14 22.00 -15.10
N LYS A 112 46.29 21.33 -15.89
CA LYS A 112 45.57 21.91 -17.03
C LYS A 112 44.11 22.24 -16.67
N SER A 113 43.41 22.94 -17.56
CA SER A 113 41.98 23.28 -17.45
C SER A 113 41.03 22.08 -17.67
N PHE A 114 41.54 20.86 -17.59
CA PHE A 114 40.76 19.63 -17.78
C PHE A 114 40.65 18.88 -16.46
N TYR A 115 39.57 18.14 -16.29
CA TYR A 115 39.32 17.33 -15.11
C TYR A 115 39.43 15.85 -15.47
N GLN A 116 39.87 15.04 -14.50
CA GLN A 116 39.84 13.59 -14.54
C GLN A 116 38.95 13.06 -13.41
N VAL A 117 38.29 11.94 -13.67
CA VAL A 117 37.60 11.18 -12.63
C VAL A 117 38.63 10.29 -11.95
N VAL A 118 38.72 10.39 -10.64
CA VAL A 118 39.55 9.54 -9.79
C VAL A 118 38.61 8.72 -8.92
N GLU A 119 38.84 7.43 -8.84
CA GLU A 119 38.12 6.54 -7.95
C GLU A 119 38.93 6.42 -6.66
N GLU A 120 38.33 6.82 -5.55
CA GLU A 120 38.92 6.75 -4.22
C GLU A 120 38.24 5.65 -3.42
N GLU A 121 39.02 4.72 -2.86
CA GLU A 121 38.49 3.68 -1.97
C GLU A 121 37.97 4.33 -0.68
N ILE A 122 36.72 4.04 -0.33
CA ILE A 122 36.08 4.47 0.90
C ILE A 122 35.87 3.29 1.82
N VAL A 123 36.03 3.55 3.13
CA VAL A 123 35.94 2.54 4.17
C VAL A 123 34.79 2.92 5.12
N ASN A 124 33.86 1.99 5.32
CA ASN A 124 32.67 2.12 6.20
C ASN A 124 31.52 2.98 5.68
N ASP A 125 31.24 2.96 4.38
CA ASP A 125 29.96 3.46 3.86
C ASP A 125 29.00 2.27 3.68
N GLU A 126 28.07 2.12 4.64
CA GLU A 126 27.12 1.02 4.70
C GLU A 126 25.71 1.55 5.00
N GLN A 127 24.71 1.04 4.28
CA GLN A 127 23.30 1.28 4.57
C GLN A 127 22.57 -0.04 4.79
N ILE A 128 21.59 -0.05 5.68
CA ILE A 128 20.90 -1.29 6.09
C ILE A 128 19.40 -1.17 5.87
N LEU A 129 18.83 -2.11 5.14
CA LEU A 129 17.38 -2.32 5.06
C LEU A 129 17.00 -3.47 5.97
N GLN A 130 16.14 -3.20 6.96
CA GLN A 130 15.74 -4.20 7.93
C GLN A 130 14.31 -4.02 8.45
N LEU A 131 13.72 -5.11 8.92
CA LEU A 131 12.44 -5.09 9.60
C LEU A 131 12.64 -4.86 11.11
N VAL A 132 12.11 -3.76 11.64
CA VAL A 132 12.25 -3.34 13.04
C VAL A 132 10.92 -3.38 13.77
N GLN A 133 10.96 -3.63 15.09
CA GLN A 133 9.78 -3.57 15.95
C GLN A 133 9.54 -2.12 16.38
N VAL A 134 8.35 -1.61 16.11
CA VAL A 134 7.91 -0.25 16.49
C VAL A 134 6.59 -0.37 17.25
N GLY A 135 6.67 -0.35 18.58
CA GLY A 135 5.52 -0.66 19.43
C GLY A 135 5.07 -2.10 19.26
N GLU A 136 3.80 -2.31 18.92
CA GLU A 136 3.21 -3.65 18.73
C GLU A 136 3.35 -4.21 17.31
N LYS A 137 3.81 -3.40 16.34
CA LYS A 137 3.92 -3.79 14.93
C LYS A 137 5.36 -3.82 14.44
N LYS A 138 5.61 -4.55 13.36
CA LYS A 138 6.86 -4.53 12.61
C LYS A 138 6.77 -3.61 11.41
N GLN A 139 7.79 -2.79 11.22
CA GLN A 139 7.88 -1.83 10.12
C GLN A 139 9.26 -1.90 9.48
N TRP A 140 9.34 -1.57 8.19
CA TRP A 140 10.61 -1.49 7.50
C TRP A 140 11.36 -0.24 7.92
N SER A 141 12.66 -0.38 8.12
CA SER A 141 13.59 0.70 8.38
C SER A 141 14.69 0.66 7.35
N PHE A 142 15.06 1.82 6.85
CA PHE A 142 16.21 2.00 5.99
C PHE A 142 17.19 2.94 6.67
N ASP A 143 18.38 2.45 6.98
CA ASP A 143 19.44 3.17 7.71
C ASP A 143 18.92 3.89 8.97
N GLY A 144 18.23 3.15 9.83
CA GLY A 144 17.60 3.68 11.05
C GLY A 144 16.35 4.56 10.85
N SER A 145 16.04 4.98 9.62
CA SER A 145 14.82 5.74 9.30
C SER A 145 13.64 4.80 9.07
N ILE A 146 12.63 4.90 9.94
CA ILE A 146 11.43 4.04 9.90
C ILE A 146 10.48 4.50 8.77
N LEU A 147 10.12 3.57 7.89
CA LEU A 147 9.08 3.75 6.89
C LEU A 147 7.71 3.63 7.55
N THR A 148 7.20 4.78 8.00
CA THR A 148 5.98 4.83 8.82
C THR A 148 4.74 4.54 7.98
N THR A 149 4.08 3.42 8.29
CA THR A 149 2.80 2.99 7.70
C THR A 149 1.82 2.59 8.82
N PRO A 150 0.50 2.62 8.61
CA PRO A 150 -0.45 2.14 9.60
C PRO A 150 -0.39 0.60 9.76
N SER A 151 -0.08 -0.13 8.69
CA SER A 151 0.03 -1.59 8.66
C SER A 151 1.23 -2.18 9.42
N ASP A 152 1.09 -3.46 9.76
CA ASP A 152 2.09 -4.35 10.33
C ASP A 152 2.66 -5.27 9.23
N PHE A 153 3.98 -5.35 9.17
CA PHE A 153 4.74 -6.14 8.20
C PHE A 153 5.30 -7.43 8.81
N SER A 154 4.74 -7.88 9.94
CA SER A 154 5.17 -9.09 10.63
C SER A 154 5.13 -10.33 9.73
N GLY A 155 6.29 -10.95 9.54
CA GLY A 155 6.47 -12.11 8.68
C GLY A 155 6.86 -11.77 7.24
N SER A 156 7.09 -10.50 6.93
CA SER A 156 7.74 -10.10 5.68
C SER A 156 9.21 -10.54 5.67
N ILE A 157 9.72 -10.84 4.48
CA ILE A 157 11.05 -11.42 4.24
C ILE A 157 11.76 -10.62 3.14
N ILE A 158 13.07 -10.47 3.30
CA ILE A 158 13.97 -9.97 2.26
C ILE A 158 15.08 -10.99 2.02
N THR A 159 15.35 -11.29 0.76
CA THR A 159 16.41 -12.21 0.33
C THR A 159 17.14 -11.64 -0.88
N SER A 160 18.45 -11.81 -0.95
CA SER A 160 19.27 -11.44 -2.11
C SER A 160 19.81 -12.71 -2.78
N THR A 161 19.65 -12.81 -4.10
CA THR A 161 20.26 -13.88 -4.90
C THR A 161 21.33 -13.26 -5.80
N CYS A 162 22.58 -13.70 -5.67
CA CYS A 162 23.70 -13.23 -6.49
C CYS A 162 24.28 -14.37 -7.36
N THR A 163 24.86 -14.02 -8.50
CA THR A 163 25.51 -14.98 -9.42
C THR A 163 26.98 -15.24 -9.05
N SER A 164 27.67 -14.25 -8.50
CA SER A 164 29.10 -14.30 -8.12
C SER A 164 29.35 -13.59 -6.78
N LYS A 165 30.51 -13.86 -6.15
CA LYS A 165 30.99 -13.15 -4.95
C LYS A 165 32.30 -12.42 -5.30
N PRO A 166 32.46 -11.13 -4.98
CA PRO A 166 31.50 -10.21 -4.34
C PRO A 166 30.22 -9.98 -5.18
N CYS A 167 29.11 -9.71 -4.49
CA CYS A 167 27.77 -9.58 -5.09
C CYS A 167 27.62 -8.23 -5.81
N ASN A 168 28.17 -8.12 -7.02
CA ASN A 168 28.07 -6.91 -7.83
C ASN A 168 26.80 -6.86 -8.68
N GLU A 169 26.21 -8.02 -8.97
CA GLU A 169 24.93 -8.17 -9.67
C GLU A 169 24.05 -9.09 -8.84
N ALA A 170 22.90 -8.59 -8.39
CA ALA A 170 21.99 -9.40 -7.58
C ALA A 170 20.51 -9.04 -7.79
N ILE A 171 19.66 -10.01 -7.50
CA ILE A 171 18.22 -9.82 -7.43
C ILE A 171 17.83 -9.78 -5.95
N ILE A 172 17.33 -8.63 -5.52
CA ILE A 172 16.71 -8.44 -4.20
C ILE A 172 15.25 -8.82 -4.34
N GLN A 173 14.79 -9.79 -3.56
CA GLN A 173 13.41 -10.21 -3.47
C GLN A 173 12.84 -9.81 -2.11
N LEU A 174 11.71 -9.11 -2.15
CA LEU A 174 10.95 -8.65 -1.00
C LEU A 174 9.59 -9.34 -1.02
N SER A 175 9.32 -10.14 0.00
CA SER A 175 8.02 -10.76 0.23
C SER A 175 7.35 -10.01 1.38
N TYR A 176 6.35 -9.19 1.06
CA TYR A 176 5.58 -8.45 2.04
C TYR A 176 4.40 -9.28 2.52
N LYS A 177 4.29 -9.42 3.84
CA LYS A 177 3.10 -9.89 4.52
C LYS A 177 2.52 -8.72 5.31
N VAL A 178 1.46 -8.11 4.77
CA VAL A 178 0.90 -6.85 5.28
C VAL A 178 -0.44 -7.12 5.95
N SER A 179 -0.58 -6.74 7.21
CA SER A 179 -1.83 -6.77 7.97
C SER A 179 -2.12 -5.40 8.55
N HIS A 180 -3.40 -5.08 8.75
CA HIS A 180 -3.80 -3.78 9.30
C HIS A 180 -4.60 -3.99 10.60
N PRO A 181 -4.39 -3.21 11.66
CA PRO A 181 -5.04 -3.44 12.95
C PRO A 181 -6.57 -3.38 12.91
N ASN A 182 -7.12 -2.59 11.98
CA ASN A 182 -8.57 -2.42 11.82
C ASN A 182 -9.22 -3.49 10.93
N PHE A 183 -8.44 -4.33 10.26
CA PHE A 183 -8.96 -5.28 9.27
C PHE A 183 -8.44 -6.69 9.57
N ASP A 184 -9.34 -7.67 9.68
CA ASP A 184 -8.98 -9.09 9.84
C ASP A 184 -8.61 -9.71 8.48
N LYS A 185 -7.60 -9.10 7.83
CA LYS A 185 -7.09 -9.53 6.53
C LYS A 185 -5.60 -9.31 6.43
N THR A 186 -4.94 -10.24 5.76
CA THR A 186 -3.53 -10.16 5.41
C THR A 186 -3.39 -10.23 3.89
N LEU A 187 -2.53 -9.38 3.33
CA LEU A 187 -2.17 -9.38 1.93
C LEU A 187 -0.71 -9.81 1.78
N ASN A 188 -0.45 -10.75 0.89
CA ASN A 188 0.90 -11.17 0.53
C ASN A 188 1.25 -10.55 -0.83
N LEU A 189 2.38 -9.89 -0.90
CA LEU A 189 2.89 -9.25 -2.12
C LEU A 189 4.35 -9.62 -2.32
N GLU A 190 4.75 -9.76 -3.57
CA GLU A 190 6.12 -10.06 -3.94
C GLU A 190 6.64 -8.93 -4.82
N SER A 191 7.87 -8.52 -4.55
CA SER A 191 8.58 -7.51 -5.32
C SER A 191 10.01 -7.99 -5.56
N SER A 192 10.53 -7.73 -6.75
CA SER A 192 11.90 -8.07 -7.12
C SER A 192 12.57 -6.89 -7.79
N PHE A 193 13.82 -6.65 -7.39
CA PHE A 193 14.65 -5.56 -7.89
C PHE A 193 15.99 -6.15 -8.33
N GLY A 194 16.39 -5.88 -9.57
CA GLY A 194 17.72 -6.20 -10.07
C GLY A 194 18.55 -4.94 -10.17
N PHE A 195 19.83 -5.07 -9.88
CA PHE A 195 20.86 -4.07 -10.17
C PHE A 195 22.05 -4.77 -10.82
#